data_AF-A0A0L0V4J2-F1
#
_entry.id   AF-A0A0L0V4J2-F1
#
_cell.length_a   1.000
_cell.length_b   1.000
_cell.length_c   1.000
_cell.angle_alpha   90.00
_cell.angle_beta   90.00
_cell.angle_gamma   90.00
#
_symmetry.space_group_name_H-M   'P 1'
#
loop_
_entity.id
_entity.type
_entity.pdbx_description
1 polymer ?
#
loop_
_entity_poly.entity_id
_entity_poly.type
_entity_poly.pdbx_seq_one_letter_code
_entity_poly.pdbx_strand_id
1 'polypeptide(L)'
;MDAQEIYKEEKYIFDISDSIPFARLRSNLNYFRSPTRTTAYWINFPRHGDLLADTYQRPVIHVSNLITNTYLPLSHGPNTNPPIFLVFLEGENHYNAFKCIYPAPVISPGWFKWRSEIAKGWENIIQIHREEWAQRFPQEPPGSPVVIDLAPQIVATTQ
;
A
#
# COMPACT_ATOMS: atom_id res chain seq x y z
N MET A 1 13.83 1.90 8.96
CA MET A 1 14.51 3.18 9.29
C MET A 1 15.95 2.93 9.73
N ASP A 2 16.20 2.06 10.70
CA ASP A 2 17.53 1.84 11.29
C ASP A 2 18.62 1.35 10.33
N ALA A 3 18.24 0.68 9.24
CA ALA A 3 19.16 0.13 8.24
C ALA A 3 19.71 1.15 7.23
N GLN A 4 19.25 2.40 7.26
CA GLN A 4 19.63 3.43 6.28
C GLN A 4 20.17 4.66 7.03
N GLU A 5 21.45 4.97 6.84
CA GLU A 5 22.15 6.03 7.58
C GLU A 5 21.54 7.42 7.35
N ILE A 6 20.99 7.69 6.17
CA ILE A 6 20.36 8.98 5.84
C ILE A 6 19.22 9.37 6.79
N TYR A 7 18.53 8.40 7.39
CA TYR A 7 17.45 8.69 8.34
C TYR A 7 17.95 9.08 9.73
N LYS A 8 19.25 8.96 10.00
CA LYS A 8 19.88 9.44 11.23
C LYS A 8 20.48 10.84 11.08
N GLU A 9 20.55 11.37 9.86
CA GLU A 9 21.12 12.69 9.56
C GLU A 9 20.22 13.83 10.04
N GLU A 10 20.77 14.70 10.90
CA GLU A 10 20.02 15.75 11.59
C GLU A 10 19.41 16.78 10.64
N LYS A 11 20.17 17.19 9.61
CA LYS A 11 19.71 18.15 8.60
C LYS A 11 18.58 17.60 7.76
N TYR A 12 18.68 16.34 7.36
CA TYR A 12 17.64 15.67 6.60
C TYR A 12 16.34 15.59 7.42
N ILE A 13 16.44 15.18 8.68
CA ILE A 13 15.30 15.05 9.60
C ILE A 13 14.67 16.41 9.90
N PHE A 14 15.47 17.47 10.03
CA PHE A 14 15.00 18.84 10.20
C PHE A 14 14.08 19.28 9.06
N ASP A 15 14.48 19.00 7.80
CA ASP A 15 13.74 19.40 6.60
C ASP A 15 12.41 18.63 6.40
N ILE A 16 12.34 17.36 6.82
CA ILE A 16 11.18 16.50 6.54
C ILE A 16 10.18 16.35 7.68
N SER A 17 10.53 16.78 8.90
CA SER A 17 9.76 16.45 10.11
C SER A 17 9.63 17.58 11.12
N ASP A 18 9.78 18.83 10.68
CA ASP A 18 9.66 20.02 11.54
C ASP A 18 10.49 19.91 12.83
N SER A 19 11.75 19.46 12.70
CA SER A 19 12.70 19.28 13.83
C SER A 19 12.34 18.18 14.84
N ILE A 20 11.53 17.18 14.51
CA ILE A 20 11.29 16.03 15.39
C ILE A 20 12.55 15.15 15.44
N PRO A 21 13.17 14.90 16.62
CA PRO A 21 14.40 14.11 16.71
C PRO A 21 14.23 12.66 16.22
N PHE A 22 15.28 12.07 15.61
CA PHE A 22 15.26 10.68 15.11
C PHE A 22 14.78 9.67 16.16
N ALA A 23 15.23 9.79 17.41
CA ALA A 23 14.77 8.91 18.49
C ALA A 23 13.26 9.01 18.75
N ARG A 24 12.68 10.21 18.59
CA ARG A 24 11.25 10.46 18.72
C ARG A 24 10.49 9.97 17.49
N LEU A 25 11.03 10.15 16.28
CA LEU A 25 10.48 9.53 15.07
C LEU A 25 10.45 8.00 15.19
N ARG A 26 11.58 7.39 15.58
CA ARG A 26 11.69 5.95 15.85
C ARG A 26 10.71 5.49 16.92
N SER A 27 10.50 6.28 17.98
CA SER A 27 9.49 6.01 19.00
C SER A 27 8.05 6.18 18.50
N ASN A 28 7.77 7.14 17.62
CA ASN A 28 6.45 7.34 17.02
C ASN A 28 6.10 6.18 16.06
N LEU A 29 7.12 5.54 15.48
CA LEU A 29 6.99 4.31 14.71
C LEU A 29 6.86 3.04 15.59
N ASN A 30 6.95 3.16 16.92
CA ASN A 30 6.58 2.07 17.84
C ASN A 30 5.07 2.20 18.14
N TYR A 31 4.27 1.60 17.24
CA TYR A 31 2.86 1.84 16.96
C TYR A 31 1.80 1.49 18.02
N PHE A 32 2.11 1.45 19.32
CA PHE A 32 1.07 1.11 20.30
C PHE A 32 0.02 2.22 20.50
N ARG A 33 0.28 3.46 20.05
CA ARG A 33 -0.67 4.59 20.13
C ARG A 33 -0.49 5.59 18.98
N SER A 34 -1.55 5.81 18.22
CA SER A 34 -1.64 6.94 17.30
C SER A 34 -1.66 8.28 18.08
N PRO A 35 -0.85 9.29 17.69
CA PRO A 35 -0.94 10.62 18.28
C PRO A 35 -2.26 11.33 17.90
N THR A 36 -2.90 10.87 16.82
CA THR A 36 -4.21 11.33 16.40
C THR A 36 -5.30 10.54 17.13
N ARG A 37 -6.16 11.25 17.86
CA ARG A 37 -7.29 10.68 18.63
C ARG A 37 -8.44 10.15 17.76
N THR A 38 -8.38 10.36 16.44
CA THR A 38 -9.46 10.01 15.50
C THR A 38 -8.92 9.40 14.22
N THR A 39 -9.42 8.24 13.84
CA THR A 39 -9.09 7.58 12.56
C THR A 39 -9.76 8.24 11.35
N ALA A 40 -10.60 9.26 11.57
CA ALA A 40 -11.38 9.93 10.52
C ALA A 40 -10.54 10.59 9.42
N TYR A 41 -9.26 10.89 9.70
CA TYR A 41 -8.35 11.54 8.76
C TYR A 41 -7.28 10.61 8.20
N TRP A 42 -7.40 9.30 8.47
CA TRP A 42 -6.45 8.33 7.95
C TRP A 42 -6.65 8.09 6.47
N ILE A 43 -5.56 7.69 5.82
CA ILE A 43 -5.62 7.29 4.42
C ILE A 43 -6.62 6.15 4.26
N ASN A 44 -7.49 6.32 3.27
CA ASN A 44 -8.59 5.43 2.98
C ASN A 44 -8.40 4.89 1.56
N PHE A 45 -8.30 3.57 1.43
CA PHE A 45 -8.46 2.90 0.14
C PHE A 45 -9.92 2.41 0.01
N PRO A 46 -10.53 2.50 -1.19
CA PRO A 46 -9.91 2.85 -2.47
C PRO A 46 -9.73 4.34 -2.77
N ARG A 47 -10.30 5.28 -1.97
CA ARG A 47 -10.41 6.70 -2.36
C ARG A 47 -9.08 7.38 -2.68
N HIS A 48 -8.01 7.02 -1.99
CA HIS A 48 -6.70 7.67 -2.16
C HIS A 48 -5.83 7.00 -3.22
N GLY A 49 -6.16 5.78 -3.67
CA GLY A 49 -5.32 5.04 -4.60
C GLY A 49 -5.18 5.73 -5.96
N ASP A 50 -6.30 6.18 -6.52
CA ASP A 50 -6.31 6.89 -7.81
C ASP A 50 -5.57 8.24 -7.71
N LEU A 51 -5.76 8.99 -6.61
CA LEU A 51 -5.08 10.26 -6.36
C LEU A 51 -3.56 10.07 -6.27
N LEU A 52 -3.10 9.05 -5.53
CA LEU A 52 -1.67 8.74 -5.41
C LEU A 52 -1.08 8.35 -6.76
N ALA A 53 -1.75 7.48 -7.52
CA ALA A 53 -1.26 7.03 -8.81
C ALA A 53 -1.13 8.20 -9.80
N ASP A 54 -2.13 9.07 -9.85
CA ASP A 54 -2.13 10.22 -10.74
C ASP A 54 -1.08 11.27 -10.33
N THR A 55 -1.02 11.62 -9.04
CA THR A 55 -0.07 12.62 -8.50
C THR A 55 1.37 12.23 -8.75
N TYR A 56 1.72 10.96 -8.54
CA TYR A 56 3.09 10.46 -8.72
C TYR A 56 3.35 9.90 -10.12
N GLN A 57 2.35 9.97 -11.01
CA GLN A 57 2.40 9.49 -12.39
C GLN A 57 2.99 8.09 -12.48
N ARG A 58 2.51 7.18 -11.63
CA ARG A 58 2.99 5.80 -11.56
C ARG A 58 1.94 4.88 -10.96
N PRO A 59 2.02 3.56 -11.20
CA PRO A 59 1.09 2.62 -10.61
C PRO A 59 1.23 2.57 -9.08
N VAL A 60 0.11 2.38 -8.38
CA VAL A 60 0.06 2.11 -6.94
C VAL A 60 -0.56 0.73 -6.75
N ILE A 61 0.21 -0.18 -6.16
CA ILE A 61 -0.22 -1.54 -5.85
C ILE A 61 -0.59 -1.59 -4.38
N HIS A 62 -1.88 -1.76 -4.10
CA HIS A 62 -2.39 -1.87 -2.75
C HIS A 62 -2.71 -3.33 -2.43
N VAL A 63 -2.24 -3.79 -1.28
CA VAL A 63 -2.49 -5.14 -0.75
C VAL A 63 -3.07 -5.03 0.66
N SER A 64 -4.22 -5.65 0.87
CA SER A 64 -4.81 -5.90 2.18
C SER A 64 -5.69 -7.15 2.12
N ASN A 65 -6.16 -7.66 3.26
CA ASN A 65 -7.07 -8.82 3.25
C ASN A 65 -8.45 -8.41 2.69
N LEU A 66 -8.83 -7.14 2.80
CA LEU A 66 -10.11 -6.63 2.26
C LEU A 66 -10.06 -6.26 0.78
N ILE A 67 -8.98 -5.60 0.34
CA ILE A 67 -8.87 -5.02 -1.00
C ILE A 67 -7.45 -5.16 -1.50
N THR A 68 -7.29 -5.92 -2.58
CA THR A 68 -6.02 -6.02 -3.30
C THR A 68 -6.21 -5.54 -4.74
N ASN A 69 -5.71 -4.34 -5.04
CA ASN A 69 -5.98 -3.62 -6.28
C ASN A 69 -4.76 -2.86 -6.80
N THR A 70 -4.73 -2.69 -8.11
CA THR A 70 -3.82 -1.80 -8.84
C THR A 70 -4.54 -0.49 -9.18
N TYR A 71 -3.97 0.62 -8.77
CA TYR A 71 -4.40 1.97 -9.17
C TYR A 71 -3.42 2.52 -10.20
N LEU A 72 -3.95 3.14 -11.23
CA LEU A 72 -3.18 3.65 -12.37
C LEU A 72 -3.45 5.16 -12.53
N PRO A 73 -2.51 5.93 -13.10
CA PRO A 73 -2.75 7.34 -13.40
C PRO A 73 -4.01 7.53 -14.25
N LEU A 74 -4.84 8.51 -13.91
CA LEU A 74 -6.08 8.84 -14.60
C LEU A 74 -5.87 9.85 -15.72
N SER A 75 -5.00 10.83 -15.51
CA SER A 75 -4.79 11.99 -16.38
C SER A 75 -3.44 11.98 -17.10
N HIS A 76 -2.63 10.94 -16.88
CA HIS A 76 -1.30 10.81 -17.46
C HIS A 76 -1.12 9.51 -18.25
N GLY A 77 -0.41 9.60 -19.37
CA GLY A 77 -0.05 8.44 -20.17
C GLY A 77 1.00 7.54 -19.50
N PRO A 78 1.22 6.34 -20.05
CA PRO A 78 2.21 5.40 -19.58
C PRO A 78 3.63 5.97 -19.56
N ASN A 79 4.41 5.57 -18.56
CA ASN A 79 5.82 5.91 -18.42
C ASN A 79 6.59 4.76 -17.75
N THR A 80 7.87 4.98 -17.45
CA THR A 80 8.79 3.98 -16.88
C THR A 80 8.99 4.10 -15.37
N ASN A 81 8.19 4.94 -14.68
CA ASN A 81 8.29 5.07 -13.23
C ASN A 81 7.94 3.75 -12.54
N PRO A 82 8.74 3.30 -11.56
CA PRO A 82 8.44 2.08 -10.84
C PRO A 82 7.17 2.26 -9.99
N PRO A 83 6.40 1.18 -9.76
CA PRO A 83 5.20 1.21 -8.93
C PRO A 83 5.53 1.54 -7.46
N ILE A 84 4.55 2.09 -6.75
CA ILE A 84 4.54 2.17 -5.29
C ILE A 84 3.75 0.98 -4.76
N PHE A 85 4.35 0.14 -3.92
CA PHE A 85 3.62 -0.91 -3.21
C PHE A 85 3.26 -0.44 -1.81
N LEU A 86 1.99 -0.62 -1.45
CA LEU A 86 1.45 -0.33 -0.14
C LEU A 86 0.76 -1.58 0.41
N VAL A 87 1.14 -1.99 1.62
CA VAL A 87 0.43 -3.03 2.37
C VAL A 87 -0.26 -2.39 3.55
N PHE A 88 -1.54 -2.70 3.72
CA PHE A 88 -2.26 -2.38 4.96
C PHE A 88 -2.07 -3.52 5.95
N LEU A 89 -1.43 -3.20 7.07
CA LEU A 89 -1.25 -4.11 8.20
C LEU A 89 -2.50 -4.09 9.06
N GLU A 90 -3.40 -5.04 8.80
CA GLU A 90 -4.62 -5.23 9.58
C GLU A 90 -4.29 -5.54 11.04
N GLY A 91 -5.06 -4.96 11.96
CA GLY A 91 -4.78 -4.99 13.41
C GLY A 91 -3.97 -3.78 13.91
N GLU A 92 -2.98 -3.34 13.14
CA GLU A 92 -2.15 -2.17 13.46
C GLU A 92 -2.69 -0.85 12.85
N ASN A 93 -3.65 -0.98 11.93
CA ASN A 93 -4.19 0.10 11.12
C ASN A 93 -3.10 0.98 10.47
N HIS A 94 -2.06 0.31 9.98
CA HIS A 94 -0.87 0.98 9.48
C HIS A 94 -0.60 0.62 8.02
N TYR A 95 -0.02 1.55 7.26
CA TYR A 95 0.38 1.32 5.88
C TYR A 95 1.91 1.31 5.79
N ASN A 96 2.45 0.23 5.24
CA ASN A 96 3.87 0.17 4.90
C ASN A 96 4.06 0.23 3.40
N ALA A 97 5.04 1.05 2.98
CA ALA A 97 5.58 0.98 1.64
C ALA A 97 6.71 -0.05 1.59
N PHE A 98 6.78 -0.82 0.50
CA PHE A 98 7.84 -1.80 0.31
C PHE A 98 8.24 -1.91 -1.16
N LYS A 99 9.38 -2.55 -1.41
CA LYS A 99 9.86 -2.87 -2.75
C LYS A 99 9.51 -4.32 -3.06
N CYS A 100 8.90 -4.57 -4.21
CA CYS A 100 8.57 -5.90 -4.68
C CYS A 100 9.02 -6.08 -6.14
N ILE A 101 9.32 -7.32 -6.53
CA ILE A 101 9.29 -7.72 -7.95
C ILE A 101 7.82 -7.59 -8.38
N TYR A 102 7.52 -7.24 -9.62
CA TYR A 102 6.28 -6.56 -9.99
C TYR A 102 5.18 -7.47 -10.58
N PRO A 103 4.50 -8.38 -9.84
CA PRO A 103 3.17 -8.80 -10.23
C PRO A 103 2.15 -7.76 -9.72
N ALA A 104 1.12 -7.50 -10.51
CA ALA A 104 0.09 -6.50 -10.23
C ALA A 104 -1.29 -7.17 -10.13
N PRO A 105 -2.04 -6.97 -9.04
CA PRO A 105 -3.42 -7.46 -8.96
C PRO A 105 -4.36 -6.73 -9.92
N VAL A 106 -5.65 -7.07 -9.85
CA VAL A 106 -6.69 -6.47 -10.70
C VAL A 106 -6.68 -4.94 -10.62
N ILE A 107 -6.96 -4.30 -11.75
CA ILE A 107 -7.04 -2.84 -11.83
C ILE A 107 -8.33 -2.38 -11.13
N SER A 108 -8.24 -1.31 -10.33
CA SER A 108 -9.39 -0.68 -9.69
C SER A 108 -10.50 -0.40 -10.72
N PRO A 109 -11.74 -0.86 -10.50
CA PRO A 109 -12.86 -0.59 -11.41
C PRO A 109 -13.09 0.91 -11.66
N GLY A 110 -12.77 1.76 -10.67
CA GLY A 110 -12.88 3.21 -10.79
C GLY A 110 -12.00 3.79 -11.89
N TRP A 111 -10.82 3.20 -12.12
CA TRP A 111 -9.91 3.66 -13.16
C TRP A 111 -10.53 3.55 -14.55
N PHE A 112 -11.23 2.43 -14.84
CA PHE A 112 -11.89 2.27 -16.13
C PHE A 112 -12.99 3.31 -16.37
N LYS A 113 -13.65 3.77 -15.31
CA LYS A 113 -14.73 4.76 -15.39
C LYS A 113 -14.22 6.17 -15.64
N TRP A 114 -13.06 6.53 -15.07
CA TRP A 114 -12.64 7.94 -14.97
C TRP A 114 -11.37 8.28 -15.75
N ARG A 115 -10.65 7.30 -16.32
CA ARG A 115 -9.42 7.54 -17.07
C ARG A 115 -9.63 8.43 -18.30
N SER A 116 -8.67 9.31 -18.54
CA SER A 116 -8.55 10.07 -19.78
C SER A 116 -8.11 9.18 -20.96
N GLU A 117 -8.24 9.69 -22.18
CA GLU A 117 -7.84 8.96 -23.39
C GLU A 117 -6.35 8.58 -23.38
N ILE A 118 -5.49 9.52 -22.96
CA ILE A 118 -4.04 9.31 -22.91
C ILE A 118 -3.62 8.25 -21.88
N ALA A 119 -4.43 8.05 -20.83
CA ALA A 119 -4.15 7.08 -19.78
C ALA A 119 -4.44 5.62 -20.20
N LYS A 120 -5.22 5.37 -21.27
CA LYS A 120 -5.55 4.02 -21.73
C LYS A 120 -4.33 3.13 -21.97
N GLY A 121 -3.21 3.71 -22.36
CA GLY A 121 -1.96 2.98 -22.60
C GLY A 121 -1.42 2.20 -21.38
N TRP A 122 -1.83 2.55 -20.16
CA TRP A 122 -1.44 1.82 -18.95
C TRP A 122 -1.94 0.37 -18.92
N GLU A 123 -3.08 0.06 -19.56
CA GLU A 123 -3.60 -1.32 -19.64
C GLU A 123 -2.60 -2.29 -20.26
N ASN A 124 -1.94 -1.85 -21.34
CA ASN A 124 -0.98 -2.68 -22.05
C ASN A 124 0.30 -2.91 -21.22
N ILE A 125 0.74 -1.89 -20.47
CA ILE A 125 1.93 -2.01 -19.61
C ILE A 125 1.68 -2.97 -18.46
N ILE A 126 0.52 -2.85 -17.81
CA ILE A 126 0.23 -3.63 -16.61
C ILE A 126 -0.14 -5.09 -16.94
N GLN A 127 -0.54 -5.38 -18.18
CA GLN A 127 -1.05 -6.69 -18.57
C GLN A 127 -0.12 -7.86 -18.20
N ILE A 128 1.17 -7.75 -18.54
CA ILE A 128 2.17 -8.80 -18.23
C ILE A 128 2.24 -9.04 -16.71
N HIS A 129 2.21 -7.97 -15.93
CA HIS A 129 2.26 -8.02 -14.47
C HIS A 129 0.98 -8.62 -13.86
N ARG A 130 -0.17 -8.46 -14.53
CA ARG A 130 -1.43 -9.11 -14.12
C ARG A 130 -1.43 -10.60 -14.40
N GLU A 131 -0.90 -11.02 -15.54
CA GLU A 131 -0.77 -12.43 -15.89
C GLU A 131 0.15 -13.14 -14.90
N GLU A 132 1.28 -12.51 -14.57
CA GLU A 132 2.20 -13.01 -13.54
C GLU A 132 1.52 -13.10 -12.16
N TRP A 133 0.72 -12.09 -11.78
CA TRP A 133 -0.06 -12.14 -10.55
C TRP A 133 -1.03 -13.32 -10.53
N ALA A 134 -1.80 -13.51 -11.60
CA ALA A 134 -2.78 -14.59 -11.70
C ALA A 134 -2.11 -15.99 -11.63
N GLN A 135 -0.90 -16.12 -12.19
CA GLN A 135 -0.12 -17.35 -12.11
C GLN A 135 0.38 -17.65 -10.69
N ARG A 136 0.84 -16.61 -9.97
CA ARG A 136 1.39 -16.75 -8.61
C ARG A 136 0.31 -16.90 -7.54
N PHE A 137 -0.83 -16.24 -7.75
CA PHE A 137 -1.95 -16.17 -6.81
C PHE A 137 -3.24 -16.59 -7.52
N PRO A 138 -3.36 -17.88 -7.92
CA PRO A 138 -4.56 -18.38 -8.55
C PRO A 138 -5.75 -18.15 -7.63
N GLN A 139 -6.80 -17.53 -8.16
CA GLN A 139 -8.04 -17.37 -7.41
C GLN A 139 -8.65 -18.75 -7.21
N GLU A 140 -8.97 -19.09 -5.97
CA GLU A 140 -9.71 -20.30 -5.72
C GLU A 140 -11.11 -20.19 -6.35
N PRO A 141 -11.62 -21.28 -6.93
CA PRO A 141 -12.96 -21.28 -7.50
C PRO A 141 -14.00 -20.88 -6.44
N PRO A 142 -15.07 -20.18 -6.83
CA PRO A 142 -16.15 -19.85 -5.91
C PRO A 142 -16.68 -21.12 -5.23
N GLY A 143 -16.62 -21.17 -3.89
CA GLY A 143 -17.05 -22.32 -3.10
C GLY A 143 -15.94 -23.20 -2.53
N SER A 144 -14.66 -22.86 -2.76
CA SER A 144 -13.56 -23.50 -2.04
C SER A 144 -13.66 -23.26 -0.52
N PRO A 145 -13.32 -24.26 0.32
CA PRO A 145 -13.36 -24.12 1.76
C PRO A 145 -12.36 -23.07 2.24
N VAL A 146 -12.84 -22.01 2.90
CA VAL A 146 -11.98 -21.05 3.60
C VAL A 146 -11.35 -21.77 4.79
N VAL A 147 -10.05 -22.02 4.72
CA VAL A 147 -9.28 -22.48 5.88
C VAL A 147 -9.17 -21.32 6.86
N ILE A 148 -10.01 -21.31 7.89
CA ILE A 148 -9.89 -20.39 9.01
C ILE A 148 -8.78 -20.92 9.90
N ASP A 149 -7.61 -20.29 9.86
CA ASP A 149 -6.51 -20.60 10.78
C ASP A 149 -6.88 -20.10 12.18
N LEU A 150 -7.53 -20.96 12.96
CA LEU A 150 -7.84 -20.72 14.36
C LEU A 150 -6.56 -20.90 15.18
N ALA A 151 -5.65 -19.93 15.11
CA ALA A 151 -4.56 -19.86 16.07
C ALA A 151 -5.17 -19.74 17.48
N PRO A 152 -4.84 -20.62 18.44
CA PRO A 152 -5.44 -20.60 19.76
C PRO A 152 -5.03 -19.34 20.52
N GLN A 153 -6.00 -18.53 20.94
CA GLN A 153 -5.76 -17.47 21.91
C GLN A 153 -5.39 -18.09 23.26
N ILE A 154 -4.10 -18.07 23.58
CA ILE A 154 -3.63 -18.39 24.93
C ILE A 154 -4.04 -17.21 25.82
N VAL A 155 -5.18 -17.37 26.50
CA VAL A 155 -5.58 -16.50 27.61
C VAL A 155 -4.67 -16.85 28.79
N ALA A 156 -3.64 -16.04 29.02
CA ALA A 156 -2.88 -16.10 30.25
C ALA A 156 -3.68 -15.43 31.37
N THR A 157 -4.45 -16.22 32.13
CA THR A 157 -4.92 -15.85 33.45
C THR A 157 -3.78 -16.05 34.43
N THR A 158 -3.30 -14.97 35.05
CA THR A 158 -2.49 -15.06 36.28
C THR A 158 -3.30 -14.47 37.44
N GLN A 159 -3.38 -15.29 38.49
CA GLN A 159 -3.86 -14.95 39.84
C GLN A 159 -2.88 -13.99 40.53
#